data_AF-J2P388-F1
#
_entry.id   AF-J2P388-F1
#
_cell.length_a   1.000
_cell.length_b   1.000
_cell.length_c   1.000
_cell.angle_alpha   90.00
_cell.angle_beta   90.00
_cell.angle_gamma   90.00
#
_symmetry.space_group_name_H-M   'P 1'
#
loop_
_entity.id
_entity.type
_entity.pdbx_description
1 polymer ?
#
loop_
_entity_poly.entity_id
_entity_poly.type
_entity_poly.pdbx_seq_one_letter_code
_entity_poly.pdbx_strand_id
1 'polypeptide(L)'
;MKKPPKDFPGQAFLELLRPPKLTRTRFALFAAYSADPIVLGGTLLNLHARGRDSAGGNKSDFAGAIEALRDRVRFIVQRGRIHRGPKLPRIAAVLDQFVIEMPYRERLNSWHPKAALICYEDDKSHCFWRLWIGSRNLTTSRDLDLGLVLDGESKRRKGSQAISGIDALGATLAREAKLPDLDPDTLADELKTVRWIAPEGTHVDSIDLWTRGGEPAPPLAASKAGKIIILSPFLCDTFAGALGGITAGCADRTLVTTLPAMRKLGAEGRAGLSGFKLLSLAAPSPDGSEADEVPIDTTCEPATDEEDEGRAGTAHSGLHAKLFASITGNRIDIVAGSANATDRAWSGRNAEVAARLSGGAAEIDGVLAVVGSATPIAPELLEGLPDEGEGEASEMQLEQVRWMLADMPLTLRRDGKLFTIEGEQAPTLPASARLEVGLATMVMHPWEGGARSVALGEVPLSLQTDLVQFRLVMGDLPAASWMMRVPISPMIEGDRDSAAISRFLSVAGLQSWLREMLEGEAGAGAEDDWDVEPVCGARRRESWKHDGFALEDILTAWAKEQMQKTDALKRVDAMLDRYVAAVLAHGEHLSKEDRADLRALQETWGVARDVLLKK
;
A
#
# COMPACT_ATOMS: atom_id res chain seq x y z
N MET A 1 -22.20 -13.73 35.62
CA MET A 1 -21.78 -12.76 34.58
C MET A 1 -20.95 -13.53 33.55
N LYS A 2 -21.39 -13.64 32.30
CA LYS A 2 -20.52 -14.16 31.22
C LYS A 2 -19.45 -13.10 30.96
N LYS A 3 -18.18 -13.49 30.87
CA LYS A 3 -17.10 -12.57 30.50
C LYS A 3 -17.44 -11.93 29.14
N PRO A 4 -17.12 -10.64 28.92
CA PRO A 4 -17.30 -10.03 27.61
C PRO A 4 -16.50 -10.79 26.55
N PRO A 5 -16.96 -10.85 25.29
CA PRO A 5 -16.19 -11.41 24.19
C PRO A 5 -14.84 -10.70 24.07
N LYS A 6 -13.80 -11.45 23.72
CA LYS A 6 -12.45 -10.89 23.48
C LYS A 6 -12.31 -10.45 22.03
N ASP A 7 -11.64 -9.33 21.81
CA ASP A 7 -11.29 -8.86 20.46
C ASP A 7 -10.31 -9.79 19.76
N PHE A 8 -10.28 -9.70 18.42
CA PHE A 8 -9.18 -10.24 17.63
C PHE A 8 -7.85 -9.58 18.04
N PRO A 9 -6.71 -10.29 17.92
CA PRO A 9 -5.41 -9.68 18.14
C PRO A 9 -5.20 -8.54 17.13
N GLY A 10 -4.87 -7.35 17.62
CA GLY A 10 -4.51 -6.20 16.80
C GLY A 10 -3.04 -6.26 16.38
N GLN A 11 -2.75 -5.86 15.14
CA GLN A 11 -1.38 -5.77 14.63
C GLN A 11 -1.27 -4.65 13.60
N ALA A 12 -0.21 -3.84 13.68
CA ALA A 12 0.07 -2.84 12.66
C ALA A 12 0.49 -3.51 11.34
N PHE A 13 -0.16 -3.13 10.23
CA PHE A 13 0.10 -3.69 8.91
C PHE A 13 1.57 -3.57 8.47
N LEU A 14 2.20 -2.40 8.69
CA LEU A 14 3.59 -2.18 8.26
C LEU A 14 4.61 -3.05 9.01
N GLU A 15 4.36 -3.33 10.30
CA GLU A 15 5.23 -4.18 11.11
C GLU A 15 5.22 -5.63 10.61
N LEU A 16 4.06 -6.10 10.11
CA LEU A 16 3.93 -7.43 9.49
C LEU A 16 4.78 -7.58 8.23
N LEU A 17 5.28 -6.51 7.64
CA LEU A 17 6.10 -6.56 6.42
C LEU A 17 7.59 -6.73 6.72
N ARG A 18 7.99 -6.62 7.99
CA ARG A 18 9.40 -6.70 8.36
C ARG A 18 9.96 -8.10 8.11
N PRO A 19 11.12 -8.22 7.42
CA PRO A 19 11.84 -9.47 7.30
C PRO A 19 12.14 -10.08 8.67
N PRO A 20 12.03 -11.42 8.81
CA PRO A 20 12.59 -12.13 9.96
C PRO A 20 14.08 -11.81 10.18
N LYS A 21 14.56 -11.99 11.41
CA LYS A 21 15.98 -11.76 11.76
C LYS A 21 16.91 -12.49 10.79
N LEU A 22 17.97 -11.81 10.34
CA LEU A 22 18.99 -12.35 9.44
C LEU A 22 18.47 -12.77 8.05
N THR A 23 17.35 -12.19 7.62
CA THR A 23 16.82 -12.39 6.26
C THR A 23 16.65 -11.06 5.56
N ARG A 24 16.59 -11.10 4.23
CA ARG A 24 16.32 -9.94 3.38
C ARG A 24 15.16 -10.22 2.44
N THR A 25 14.50 -9.20 1.94
CA THR A 25 13.43 -9.34 0.95
C THR A 25 14.00 -9.82 -0.40
N ARG A 26 13.60 -11.02 -0.84
CA ARG A 26 13.85 -11.55 -2.19
C ARG A 26 12.93 -10.87 -3.19
N PHE A 27 11.62 -10.85 -2.90
CA PHE A 27 10.63 -10.05 -3.62
C PHE A 27 9.37 -9.83 -2.76
N ALA A 28 8.58 -8.82 -3.10
CA ALA A 28 7.27 -8.57 -2.50
C ALA A 28 6.25 -8.08 -3.54
N LEU A 29 5.10 -8.74 -3.59
CA LEU A 29 4.01 -8.42 -4.51
C LEU A 29 2.80 -7.96 -3.71
N PHE A 30 2.36 -6.73 -3.93
CA PHE A 30 1.18 -6.17 -3.29
C PHE A 30 0.06 -5.98 -4.30
N ALA A 31 -1.17 -6.26 -3.88
CA ALA A 31 -2.37 -5.91 -4.61
C ALA A 31 -3.28 -5.09 -3.71
N ALA A 32 -3.78 -3.97 -4.22
CA ALA A 32 -4.75 -3.12 -3.53
C ALA A 32 -5.66 -2.43 -4.54
N TYR A 33 -6.83 -1.95 -4.10
CA TYR A 33 -7.64 -1.08 -4.95
C TYR A 33 -6.98 0.30 -5.06
N SER A 34 -6.72 0.94 -3.93
CA SER A 34 -6.08 2.25 -3.86
C SER A 34 -4.77 2.20 -3.07
N ALA A 35 -3.93 3.20 -3.31
CA ALA A 35 -2.65 3.35 -2.62
C ALA A 35 -2.31 4.82 -2.37
N ASP A 36 -1.66 5.08 -1.25
CA ASP A 36 -1.09 6.37 -0.88
C ASP A 36 0.44 6.32 -0.97
N PRO A 37 1.11 7.24 -1.69
CA PRO A 37 2.57 7.31 -1.76
C PRO A 37 3.31 7.24 -0.42
N ILE A 38 2.74 7.79 0.65
CA ILE A 38 3.31 7.74 2.00
C ILE A 38 3.34 6.29 2.51
N VAL A 39 2.23 5.56 2.34
CA VAL A 39 2.13 4.15 2.74
C VAL A 39 3.02 3.25 1.86
N LEU A 40 3.14 3.58 0.56
CA LEU A 40 4.08 2.89 -0.32
C LEU A 40 5.52 3.04 0.19
N GLY A 41 5.94 4.25 0.54
CA GLY A 41 7.28 4.48 1.07
C GLY A 41 7.51 3.82 2.43
N GLY A 42 6.55 3.92 3.35
CA GLY A 42 6.60 3.21 4.64
C GLY A 42 6.67 1.69 4.48
N THR A 43 6.02 1.13 3.45
CA THR A 43 6.12 -0.29 3.09
C THR A 43 7.53 -0.66 2.65
N LEU A 44 8.15 0.15 1.78
CA LEU A 44 9.52 -0.08 1.32
C LEU A 44 10.54 -0.07 2.48
N LEU A 45 10.40 0.87 3.42
CA LEU A 45 11.27 0.94 4.60
C LEU A 45 11.16 -0.30 5.49
N ASN A 46 9.94 -0.78 5.73
CA ASN A 46 9.71 -1.96 6.56
C ASN A 46 10.21 -3.25 5.88
N LEU A 47 10.03 -3.38 4.55
CA LEU A 47 10.58 -4.50 3.78
C LEU A 47 12.11 -4.52 3.72
N HIS A 48 12.75 -3.36 3.84
CA HIS A 48 14.20 -3.25 3.90
C HIS A 48 14.77 -3.62 5.29
N ALA A 49 13.91 -3.83 6.29
CA ALA A 49 14.27 -4.11 7.69
C ALA A 49 15.11 -3.00 8.34
N ARG A 50 14.88 -1.73 7.96
CA ARG A 50 15.57 -0.56 8.52
C ARG A 50 14.64 0.58 8.99
N GLY A 51 13.33 0.42 8.84
CA GLY A 51 12.33 1.38 9.35
C GLY A 51 12.15 1.31 10.86
N ARG A 52 11.84 2.46 11.49
CA ARG A 52 11.38 2.54 12.89
C ARG A 52 9.93 2.03 13.00
N ASP A 53 9.38 1.94 14.21
CA ASP A 53 8.01 1.43 14.47
C ASP A 53 6.88 2.28 13.86
N SER A 54 7.21 3.45 13.31
CA SER A 54 6.32 4.26 12.48
C SER A 54 6.62 4.09 10.98
N ALA A 55 5.75 4.60 10.09
CA ALA A 55 6.08 4.74 8.66
C ALA A 55 7.31 5.66 8.40
N GLY A 56 7.88 6.24 9.46
CA GLY A 56 9.06 7.08 9.45
C GLY A 56 10.36 6.31 9.37
N GLY A 57 11.31 6.91 8.67
CA GLY A 57 12.69 6.50 8.50
C GLY A 57 13.48 7.71 8.03
N ASN A 58 14.79 7.73 8.26
CA ASN A 58 15.59 8.84 7.74
C ASN A 58 15.70 8.73 6.19
N LYS A 59 16.20 9.78 5.55
CA LYS A 59 16.28 9.83 4.09
C LYS A 59 17.29 8.84 3.50
N SER A 60 18.38 8.52 4.20
CA SER A 60 19.39 7.55 3.77
C SER A 60 18.85 6.12 3.76
N ASP A 61 18.08 5.73 4.78
CA ASP A 61 17.38 4.45 4.87
C ASP A 61 16.41 4.29 3.71
N PHE A 62 15.69 5.36 3.37
CA PHE A 62 14.76 5.36 2.25
C PHE A 62 15.46 5.21 0.90
N ALA A 63 16.56 5.93 0.69
CA ALA A 63 17.39 5.77 -0.51
C ALA A 63 17.93 4.34 -0.64
N GLY A 64 18.41 3.76 0.47
CA GLY A 64 18.83 2.36 0.53
C GLY A 64 17.71 1.37 0.21
N ALA A 65 16.49 1.63 0.70
CA ALA A 65 15.32 0.81 0.41
C ALA A 65 14.94 0.87 -1.07
N ILE A 66 14.96 2.06 -1.70
CA ILE A 66 14.67 2.21 -3.13
C ILE A 66 15.63 1.36 -3.96
N GLU A 67 16.95 1.50 -3.73
CA GLU A 67 17.95 0.76 -4.50
C GLU A 67 17.87 -0.76 -4.28
N ALA A 68 17.62 -1.19 -3.05
CA ALA A 68 17.53 -2.61 -2.74
C ALA A 68 16.28 -3.26 -3.33
N LEU A 69 15.17 -2.51 -3.46
CA LEU A 69 13.84 -3.06 -3.72
C LEU A 69 13.28 -2.76 -5.12
N ARG A 70 13.89 -1.85 -5.91
CA ARG A 70 13.37 -1.40 -7.21
C ARG A 70 13.08 -2.49 -8.24
N ASP A 71 13.79 -3.60 -8.18
CA ASP A 71 13.60 -4.76 -9.06
C ASP A 71 13.02 -5.98 -8.32
N ARG A 72 12.52 -5.77 -7.09
CA ARG A 72 12.02 -6.82 -6.20
C ARG A 72 10.60 -6.57 -5.69
N VAL A 73 10.13 -5.31 -5.68
CA VAL A 73 8.85 -4.95 -5.08
C VAL A 73 7.92 -4.30 -6.10
N ARG A 74 6.67 -4.75 -6.15
CA ARG A 74 5.63 -4.14 -7.00
C ARG A 74 4.32 -3.98 -6.25
N PHE A 75 3.68 -2.83 -6.44
CA PHE A 75 2.34 -2.49 -5.98
C PHE A 75 1.40 -2.48 -7.18
N ILE A 76 0.50 -3.46 -7.22
CA ILE A 76 -0.49 -3.63 -8.29
C ILE A 76 -1.79 -2.98 -7.83
N VAL A 77 -2.12 -1.83 -8.41
CA VAL A 77 -3.22 -0.97 -7.97
C VAL A 77 -4.22 -0.71 -9.09
N GLN A 78 -5.43 -0.28 -8.75
CA GLN A 78 -6.41 0.14 -9.76
C GLN A 78 -5.94 1.44 -10.44
N ARG A 79 -6.05 1.50 -11.77
CA ARG A 79 -5.75 2.73 -12.51
C ARG A 79 -6.62 3.90 -12.04
N GLY A 80 -6.00 5.03 -11.73
CA GLY A 80 -6.71 6.23 -11.24
C GLY A 80 -7.03 6.23 -9.74
N ARG A 81 -6.45 5.29 -8.98
CA ARG A 81 -6.67 5.13 -7.53
C ARG A 81 -5.40 5.33 -6.69
N ILE A 82 -4.39 5.97 -7.24
CA ILE A 82 -3.27 6.48 -6.45
C ILE A 82 -3.72 7.79 -5.81
N HIS A 83 -3.73 7.85 -4.48
CA HIS A 83 -4.21 9.01 -3.74
C HIS A 83 -3.24 10.19 -3.87
N ARG A 84 -3.78 11.39 -4.12
CA ARG A 84 -3.03 12.64 -4.04
C ARG A 84 -3.30 13.32 -2.71
N GLY A 85 -2.48 13.00 -1.71
CA GLY A 85 -2.51 13.68 -0.40
C GLY A 85 -2.16 15.17 -0.54
N PRO A 86 -2.33 16.00 0.51
CA PRO A 86 -1.97 17.42 0.46
C PRO A 86 -0.47 17.62 0.20
N LYS A 87 0.37 16.77 0.78
CA LYS A 87 1.83 16.78 0.60
C LYS A 87 2.29 15.47 -0.03
N LEU A 88 3.14 15.57 -1.04
CA LEU A 88 3.85 14.43 -1.60
C LEU A 88 5.27 14.40 -1.05
N PRO A 89 5.82 13.22 -0.75
CA PRO A 89 7.23 13.09 -0.42
C PRO A 89 8.11 13.70 -1.52
N ARG A 90 9.22 14.35 -1.16
CA ARG A 90 10.13 15.01 -2.14
C ARG A 90 10.71 14.06 -3.18
N ILE A 91 10.73 12.76 -2.87
CA ILE A 91 11.22 11.68 -3.70
C ILE A 91 10.08 10.88 -4.38
N ALA A 92 8.84 11.40 -4.35
CA ALA A 92 7.68 10.73 -4.95
C ALA A 92 7.85 10.39 -6.44
N ALA A 93 8.71 11.11 -7.16
CA ALA A 93 9.05 10.78 -8.55
C ALA A 93 9.48 9.32 -8.73
N VAL A 94 10.33 8.80 -7.83
CA VAL A 94 10.91 7.46 -8.00
C VAL A 94 9.93 6.35 -7.62
N LEU A 95 8.81 6.68 -6.96
CA LEU A 95 7.82 5.68 -6.56
C LEU A 95 7.09 5.07 -7.76
N ASP A 96 7.10 5.75 -8.91
CA ASP A 96 6.49 5.27 -10.15
C ASP A 96 7.00 3.90 -10.61
N GLN A 97 8.27 3.60 -10.37
CA GLN A 97 8.89 2.33 -10.75
C GLN A 97 8.36 1.13 -9.95
N PHE A 98 7.77 1.39 -8.78
CA PHE A 98 7.21 0.35 -7.92
C PHE A 98 5.73 0.08 -8.21
N VAL A 99 5.04 0.95 -8.96
CA VAL A 99 3.58 0.86 -9.12
C VAL A 99 3.20 0.32 -10.49
N ILE A 100 2.33 -0.67 -10.55
CA ILE A 100 1.65 -1.11 -11.77
C ILE A 100 0.17 -0.81 -11.63
N GLU A 101 -0.40 -0.13 -12.62
CA GLU A 101 -1.83 0.16 -12.65
C GLU A 101 -2.60 -0.81 -13.55
N MET A 102 -3.62 -1.43 -12.97
CA MET A 102 -4.50 -2.37 -13.63
C MET A 102 -5.60 -1.64 -14.41
N PRO A 103 -5.77 -1.92 -15.71
CA PRO A 103 -6.68 -1.19 -16.59
C PRO A 103 -8.13 -1.70 -16.49
N TYR A 104 -8.64 -1.79 -15.25
CA TYR A 104 -10.05 -2.10 -14.99
C TYR A 104 -10.88 -0.83 -15.15
N ARG A 105 -12.08 -0.97 -15.68
CA ARG A 105 -12.99 0.16 -15.92
C ARG A 105 -14.02 0.20 -14.82
N GLU A 106 -13.84 1.04 -13.81
CA GLU A 106 -14.61 1.01 -12.56
C GLU A 106 -16.14 1.05 -12.73
N ARG A 107 -16.62 1.67 -13.81
CA ARG A 107 -18.03 1.64 -14.22
C ARG A 107 -18.57 0.21 -14.46
N LEU A 108 -17.70 -0.72 -14.87
CA LEU A 108 -18.01 -2.09 -15.26
C LEU A 108 -17.38 -3.14 -14.32
N ASN A 109 -16.13 -2.94 -13.91
CA ASN A 109 -15.33 -3.86 -13.11
C ASN A 109 -14.22 -3.11 -12.38
N SER A 110 -13.76 -3.65 -11.25
CA SER A 110 -12.69 -3.06 -10.45
C SER A 110 -11.62 -4.09 -10.10
N TRP A 111 -10.36 -3.66 -10.05
CA TRP A 111 -9.27 -4.38 -9.41
C TRP A 111 -9.31 -4.12 -7.91
N HIS A 112 -9.88 -5.03 -7.15
CA HIS A 112 -10.13 -4.85 -5.73
C HIS A 112 -9.40 -5.82 -4.76
N PRO A 113 -8.50 -6.76 -5.19
CA PRO A 113 -7.75 -7.58 -4.24
C PRO A 113 -6.95 -6.75 -3.26
N LYS A 114 -6.77 -7.29 -2.04
CA LYS A 114 -6.01 -6.69 -0.95
C LYS A 114 -5.15 -7.79 -0.34
N ALA A 115 -3.96 -7.93 -0.92
CA ALA A 115 -3.06 -9.03 -0.62
C ALA A 115 -1.60 -8.58 -0.68
N ALA A 116 -0.75 -9.23 0.09
CA ALA A 116 0.70 -9.10 -0.01
C ALA A 116 1.33 -10.50 0.03
N LEU A 117 2.07 -10.88 -1.02
CA LEU A 117 2.89 -12.08 -1.06
C LEU A 117 4.36 -11.69 -1.02
N ILE A 118 5.06 -12.10 0.03
CA ILE A 118 6.43 -11.70 0.31
C ILE A 118 7.29 -12.95 0.45
N CYS A 119 8.44 -12.96 -0.23
CA CYS A 119 9.47 -13.96 -0.04
C CYS A 119 10.71 -13.28 0.54
N TYR A 120 11.16 -13.76 1.68
CA TYR A 120 12.44 -13.42 2.29
C TYR A 120 13.45 -14.55 2.05
N GLU A 121 14.74 -14.21 2.05
CA GLU A 121 15.83 -15.16 1.91
C GLU A 121 16.91 -14.90 2.97
N ASP A 122 17.49 -15.97 3.51
CA ASP A 122 18.71 -15.89 4.34
C ASP A 122 19.98 -15.98 3.48
N ASP A 123 21.15 -15.83 4.10
CA ASP A 123 22.46 -15.95 3.43
C ASP A 123 22.72 -17.35 2.84
N LYS A 124 21.93 -18.36 3.25
CA LYS A 124 21.99 -19.74 2.74
C LYS A 124 20.92 -19.99 1.67
N SER A 125 20.25 -18.94 1.20
CA SER A 125 19.18 -18.99 0.21
C SER A 125 17.96 -19.82 0.64
N HIS A 126 17.73 -19.97 1.96
CA HIS A 126 16.47 -20.52 2.44
C HIS A 126 15.36 -19.47 2.34
N CYS A 127 14.25 -19.85 1.73
CA CYS A 127 13.12 -18.97 1.54
C CYS A 127 12.12 -19.05 2.71
N PHE A 128 11.71 -17.88 3.19
CA PHE A 128 10.64 -17.69 4.16
C PHE A 128 9.54 -16.88 3.50
N TRP A 129 8.30 -17.33 3.62
CA TRP A 129 7.16 -16.73 2.95
C TRP A 129 6.27 -16.04 3.95
N ARG A 130 5.69 -14.92 3.53
CA ARG A 130 4.57 -14.30 4.23
C ARG A 130 3.47 -13.95 3.24
N LEU A 131 2.25 -14.37 3.55
CA LEU A 131 1.05 -14.01 2.82
C LEU A 131 0.11 -13.26 3.75
N TRP A 132 -0.23 -12.03 3.38
CA TRP A 132 -1.29 -11.26 4.02
C TRP A 132 -2.47 -11.14 3.07
N ILE A 133 -3.68 -11.40 3.58
CA ILE A 133 -4.95 -11.12 2.91
C ILE A 133 -5.76 -10.21 3.82
N GLY A 134 -6.32 -9.13 3.31
CA GLY A 134 -7.05 -8.18 4.15
C GLY A 134 -8.26 -7.53 3.53
N SER A 135 -8.92 -6.71 4.34
CA SER A 135 -10.06 -5.91 3.94
C SER A 135 -9.69 -4.48 3.54
N ARG A 136 -8.48 -3.99 3.87
CA ARG A 136 -7.99 -2.60 3.75
C ARG A 136 -7.12 -2.34 2.51
N ASN A 137 -7.18 -1.11 2.00
CA ASN A 137 -6.31 -0.59 0.93
C ASN A 137 -4.95 -0.10 1.49
N LEU A 138 -3.99 0.23 0.62
CA LEU A 138 -2.70 0.78 1.06
C LEU A 138 -2.78 2.29 1.32
N THR A 139 -3.66 2.69 2.24
CA THR A 139 -3.96 4.09 2.59
C THR A 139 -3.68 4.36 4.07
N THR A 140 -3.69 5.63 4.48
CA THR A 140 -3.42 6.08 5.86
C THR A 140 -4.60 5.92 6.83
N SER A 141 -5.72 5.33 6.38
CA SER A 141 -6.97 5.20 7.16
C SER A 141 -6.76 4.48 8.52
N ARG A 142 -7.62 4.74 9.50
CA ARG A 142 -7.66 3.99 10.77
C ARG A 142 -8.97 3.21 10.95
N ASP A 143 -9.67 2.98 9.84
CA ASP A 143 -10.90 2.21 9.83
C ASP A 143 -10.64 0.78 10.31
N LEU A 144 -11.63 0.23 11.02
CA LEU A 144 -11.65 -1.16 11.45
C LEU A 144 -11.60 -2.07 10.23
N ASP A 145 -10.51 -2.80 10.09
CA ASP A 145 -10.31 -3.81 9.08
C ASP A 145 -10.15 -5.21 9.69
N LEU A 146 -10.00 -6.20 8.82
CA LEU A 146 -9.69 -7.57 9.20
C LEU A 146 -8.66 -8.10 8.21
N GLY A 147 -7.69 -8.85 8.73
CA GLY A 147 -6.66 -9.51 7.92
C GLY A 147 -6.32 -10.90 8.43
N LEU A 148 -5.80 -11.72 7.51
CA LEU A 148 -5.22 -13.03 7.75
C LEU A 148 -3.74 -12.96 7.36
N VAL A 149 -2.86 -13.33 8.28
CA VAL A 149 -1.42 -13.48 8.03
C VAL A 149 -1.06 -14.95 8.08
N LEU A 150 -0.32 -15.41 7.09
CA LEU A 150 0.24 -16.76 7.01
C LEU A 150 1.74 -16.67 6.82
N ASP A 151 2.48 -17.42 7.63
CA ASP A 151 3.91 -17.63 7.42
C ASP A 151 4.13 -18.99 6.76
N GLY A 152 5.03 -19.06 5.78
CA GLY A 152 5.26 -20.25 4.98
C GLY A 152 6.73 -20.63 4.87
N GLU A 153 7.01 -21.93 4.89
CA GLU A 153 8.35 -22.47 4.64
C GLU A 153 8.26 -23.79 3.88
N SER A 154 9.34 -24.19 3.20
CA SER A 154 9.39 -25.51 2.55
C SER A 154 9.44 -26.66 3.56
N LYS A 155 9.90 -26.42 4.79
CA LYS A 155 9.99 -27.43 5.85
C LYS A 155 8.65 -27.58 6.56
N ARG A 156 8.17 -28.82 6.67
CA ARG A 156 6.98 -29.13 7.45
C ARG A 156 7.23 -28.89 8.94
N ARG A 157 6.45 -28.01 9.55
CA ARG A 157 6.44 -27.75 10.99
C ARG A 157 5.11 -28.22 11.61
N LYS A 158 5.07 -28.36 12.94
CA LYS A 158 3.81 -28.64 13.66
C LYS A 158 2.81 -27.50 13.37
N GLY A 159 1.57 -27.85 13.03
CA GLY A 159 0.53 -26.87 12.68
C GLY A 159 0.60 -26.35 11.24
N SER A 160 1.62 -26.72 10.47
CA SER A 160 1.70 -26.33 9.05
C SER A 160 0.72 -27.15 8.18
N GLN A 161 0.14 -26.49 7.18
CA GLN A 161 -0.88 -27.02 6.28
C GLN A 161 -0.55 -26.67 4.82
N ALA A 162 -1.10 -27.44 3.89
CA ALA A 162 -1.19 -27.02 2.48
C ALA A 162 -2.49 -26.24 2.32
N ILE A 163 -2.44 -25.11 1.62
CA ILE A 163 -3.61 -24.25 1.40
C ILE A 163 -3.79 -24.12 -0.11
N SER A 164 -4.99 -24.42 -0.58
CA SER A 164 -5.31 -24.34 -2.01
C SER A 164 -5.40 -22.90 -2.50
N GLY A 165 -5.01 -22.66 -3.76
CA GLY A 165 -5.17 -21.37 -4.45
C GLY A 165 -4.04 -20.37 -4.25
N ILE A 166 -3.15 -20.55 -3.25
CA ILE A 166 -2.00 -19.65 -3.05
C ILE A 166 -1.04 -19.66 -4.23
N ASP A 167 -0.82 -20.81 -4.86
CA ASP A 167 0.00 -20.95 -6.06
C ASP A 167 -0.58 -20.16 -7.24
N ALA A 168 -1.88 -20.28 -7.49
CA ALA A 168 -2.59 -19.53 -8.53
C ALA A 168 -2.60 -18.01 -8.25
N LEU A 169 -2.77 -17.63 -6.97
CA LEU A 169 -2.66 -16.24 -6.52
C LEU A 169 -1.26 -15.69 -6.82
N GLY A 170 -0.21 -16.40 -6.41
CA GLY A 170 1.17 -15.99 -6.62
C GLY A 170 1.52 -15.85 -8.10
N ALA A 171 1.12 -16.81 -8.94
CA ALA A 171 1.31 -16.76 -10.38
C ALA A 171 0.62 -15.54 -11.02
N THR A 172 -0.61 -15.25 -10.59
CA THR A 172 -1.37 -14.09 -11.08
C THR A 172 -0.68 -12.79 -10.67
N LEU A 173 -0.29 -12.64 -9.40
CA LEU A 173 0.41 -11.43 -8.95
C LEU A 173 1.76 -11.25 -9.65
N ALA A 174 2.55 -12.32 -9.84
CA ALA A 174 3.84 -12.24 -10.52
C ALA A 174 3.70 -11.79 -11.97
N ARG A 175 2.68 -12.32 -12.68
CA ARG A 175 2.38 -11.94 -14.06
C ARG A 175 2.06 -10.46 -14.20
N GLU A 176 1.26 -9.92 -13.29
CA GLU A 176 0.90 -8.50 -13.32
C GLU A 176 2.03 -7.59 -12.83
N ALA A 177 2.85 -8.06 -11.88
CA ALA A 177 3.98 -7.30 -11.34
C ALA A 177 5.08 -7.04 -12.37
N LYS A 178 5.29 -7.95 -13.33
CA LYS A 178 6.30 -7.83 -14.40
C LYS A 178 7.70 -7.53 -13.84
N LEU A 179 8.06 -8.18 -12.75
CA LEU A 179 9.43 -8.16 -12.23
C LEU A 179 10.35 -8.94 -13.18
N PRO A 180 11.58 -8.46 -13.45
CA PRO A 180 12.46 -9.05 -14.45
C PRO A 180 12.88 -10.50 -14.13
N ASP A 181 13.10 -10.81 -12.85
CA ASP A 181 13.64 -12.10 -12.40
C ASP A 181 12.58 -13.00 -11.72
N LEU A 182 11.29 -12.73 -11.96
CA LEU A 182 10.19 -13.48 -11.34
C LEU A 182 9.29 -14.13 -12.39
N ASP A 183 9.58 -15.38 -12.70
CA ASP A 183 8.74 -16.20 -13.58
C ASP A 183 7.48 -16.71 -12.86
N PRO A 184 6.26 -16.43 -13.38
CA PRO A 184 5.00 -16.82 -12.75
C PRO A 184 4.82 -18.33 -12.56
N ASP A 185 5.24 -19.14 -13.53
CA ASP A 185 5.02 -20.60 -13.50
C ASP A 185 5.97 -21.27 -12.51
N THR A 186 7.24 -20.85 -12.50
CA THR A 186 8.24 -21.27 -11.52
C THR A 186 7.81 -20.89 -10.10
N LEU A 187 7.27 -19.68 -9.92
CA LEU A 187 6.74 -19.25 -8.62
C LEU A 187 5.55 -20.12 -8.18
N ALA A 188 4.63 -20.44 -9.10
CA ALA A 188 3.49 -21.31 -8.80
C ALA A 188 3.96 -22.69 -8.30
N ASP A 189 4.94 -23.28 -8.99
CA ASP A 189 5.49 -24.57 -8.61
C ASP A 189 6.23 -24.53 -7.27
N GLU A 190 6.96 -23.45 -6.99
CA GLU A 190 7.58 -23.22 -5.68
C GLU A 190 6.51 -23.16 -4.57
N LEU A 191 5.44 -22.37 -4.76
CA LEU A 191 4.36 -22.18 -3.80
C LEU A 191 3.56 -23.46 -3.50
N LYS A 192 3.43 -24.39 -4.46
CA LYS A 192 2.81 -25.72 -4.22
C LYS A 192 3.59 -26.55 -3.19
N THR A 193 4.90 -26.32 -3.08
CA THR A 193 5.75 -27.03 -2.11
C THR A 193 5.72 -26.42 -0.71
N VAL A 194 5.32 -25.15 -0.58
CA VAL A 194 5.30 -24.42 0.68
C VAL A 194 4.28 -25.03 1.65
N ARG A 195 4.62 -25.01 2.94
CA ARG A 195 3.72 -25.36 4.04
C ARG A 195 3.48 -24.11 4.88
N TRP A 196 2.21 -23.77 5.03
CA TRP A 196 1.75 -22.52 5.63
C TRP A 196 1.31 -22.74 7.06
N ILE A 197 1.60 -21.80 7.93
CA ILE A 197 1.18 -21.77 9.33
C ILE A 197 0.17 -20.62 9.45
N ALA A 198 -1.03 -20.95 9.90
CA ALA A 198 -2.08 -19.99 10.20
C ALA A 198 -2.05 -19.61 11.69
N PRO A 199 -2.75 -18.54 12.10
CA PRO A 199 -2.92 -18.22 13.51
C PRO A 199 -3.43 -19.42 14.32
N GLU A 200 -3.04 -19.49 15.59
CA GLU A 200 -3.42 -20.61 16.45
C GLU A 200 -4.95 -20.75 16.54
N GLY A 201 -5.45 -21.98 16.39
CA GLY A 201 -6.89 -22.25 16.40
C GLY A 201 -7.59 -22.09 15.04
N THR A 202 -6.90 -21.53 14.05
CA THR A 202 -7.44 -21.33 12.69
C THR A 202 -6.94 -22.38 11.70
N HIS A 203 -7.86 -22.93 10.91
CA HIS A 203 -7.58 -23.79 9.75
C HIS A 203 -7.99 -23.05 8.46
N VAL A 204 -7.15 -23.06 7.43
CA VAL A 204 -7.41 -22.33 6.18
C VAL A 204 -7.56 -23.33 5.03
N ASP A 205 -8.75 -23.38 4.44
CA ASP A 205 -9.09 -24.34 3.39
C ASP A 205 -8.57 -23.87 2.02
N SER A 206 -8.84 -22.61 1.69
CA SER A 206 -8.46 -21.99 0.42
C SER A 206 -8.19 -20.50 0.54
N ILE A 207 -7.34 -19.99 -0.34
CA ILE A 207 -7.20 -18.57 -0.64
C ILE A 207 -7.36 -18.41 -2.15
N ASP A 208 -8.46 -17.78 -2.53
CA ASP A 208 -8.86 -17.65 -3.91
C ASP A 208 -8.70 -16.19 -4.35
N LEU A 209 -7.87 -15.95 -5.38
CA LEU A 209 -7.85 -14.72 -6.14
C LEU A 209 -8.58 -14.96 -7.46
N TRP A 210 -9.73 -14.32 -7.66
CA TRP A 210 -10.38 -14.31 -8.96
C TRP A 210 -10.16 -12.99 -9.66
N THR A 211 -10.08 -13.05 -10.99
CA THR A 211 -9.99 -11.89 -11.87
C THR A 211 -11.26 -11.77 -12.72
N ARG A 212 -11.35 -10.72 -13.54
CA ARG A 212 -12.51 -10.49 -14.40
C ARG A 212 -12.87 -11.73 -15.23
N GLY A 213 -14.11 -12.19 -15.08
CA GLY A 213 -14.63 -13.39 -15.75
C GLY A 213 -14.46 -14.68 -14.96
N GLY A 214 -13.95 -14.62 -13.73
CA GLY A 214 -13.91 -15.76 -12.82
C GLY A 214 -15.30 -16.15 -12.30
N GLU A 215 -15.39 -17.33 -11.69
CA GLU A 215 -16.63 -17.86 -11.12
C GLU A 215 -16.45 -18.05 -9.60
N PRO A 216 -16.55 -16.98 -8.79
CA PRO A 216 -16.31 -17.08 -7.36
C PRO A 216 -17.40 -17.91 -6.69
N ALA A 217 -16.99 -18.84 -5.82
CA ALA A 217 -17.94 -19.59 -5.02
C ALA A 217 -18.64 -18.67 -3.99
N PRO A 218 -19.95 -18.79 -3.75
CA PRO A 218 -20.64 -17.95 -2.77
C PRO A 218 -20.07 -18.05 -1.34
N PRO A 219 -20.16 -17.00 -0.51
CA PRO A 219 -19.51 -16.96 0.81
C PRO A 219 -20.15 -17.86 1.87
N LEU A 220 -21.41 -18.28 1.68
CA LEU A 220 -22.19 -19.07 2.64
C LEU A 220 -22.76 -20.35 2.01
N ALA A 221 -22.14 -20.83 0.92
CA ALA A 221 -22.57 -22.05 0.25
C ALA A 221 -22.59 -23.23 1.23
N ALA A 222 -23.69 -23.98 1.26
CA ALA A 222 -23.90 -25.17 2.11
C ALA A 222 -23.97 -24.95 3.64
N SER A 223 -24.17 -23.71 4.12
CA SER A 223 -24.31 -23.47 5.57
C SER A 223 -25.62 -24.05 6.14
N LYS A 224 -25.50 -24.88 7.18
CA LYS A 224 -26.59 -25.31 8.07
C LYS A 224 -26.45 -24.65 9.45
N ALA A 225 -25.97 -23.40 9.48
CA ALA A 225 -25.60 -22.71 10.71
C ALA A 225 -26.76 -22.48 11.66
N GLY A 226 -26.45 -22.55 12.96
CA GLY A 226 -27.33 -22.04 14.01
C GLY A 226 -27.34 -20.51 14.06
N LYS A 227 -26.25 -19.85 13.61
CA LYS A 227 -26.13 -18.39 13.56
C LYS A 227 -25.29 -17.90 12.38
N ILE A 228 -25.72 -16.82 11.73
CA ILE A 228 -25.00 -16.16 10.63
C ILE A 228 -24.67 -14.71 11.02
N ILE A 229 -23.44 -14.29 10.75
CA ILE A 229 -22.98 -12.91 10.95
C ILE A 229 -22.31 -12.43 9.66
N ILE A 230 -22.71 -11.25 9.18
CA ILE A 230 -22.13 -10.61 8.00
C ILE A 230 -21.63 -9.23 8.40
N LEU A 231 -20.39 -8.91 8.06
CA LEU A 231 -19.79 -7.58 8.17
C LEU A 231 -19.52 -7.09 6.74
N SER A 232 -20.11 -5.97 6.34
CA SER A 232 -19.82 -5.36 5.04
C SER A 232 -20.13 -3.87 5.03
N PRO A 233 -19.18 -2.99 4.66
CA PRO A 233 -19.42 -1.56 4.60
C PRO A 233 -20.31 -1.14 3.42
N PHE A 234 -20.33 -1.95 2.35
CA PHE A 234 -21.11 -1.69 1.14
C PHE A 234 -22.07 -2.83 0.83
N LEU A 235 -23.25 -2.47 0.31
CA LEU A 235 -24.34 -3.37 -0.04
C LEU A 235 -24.92 -2.99 -1.40
N CYS A 236 -25.63 -3.93 -2.04
CA CYS A 236 -26.48 -3.63 -3.18
C CYS A 236 -27.77 -4.47 -3.14
N ASP A 237 -28.85 -3.99 -3.76
CA ASP A 237 -30.17 -4.62 -3.71
C ASP A 237 -30.16 -6.08 -4.15
N THR A 238 -29.53 -6.38 -5.29
CA THR A 238 -29.46 -7.73 -5.83
C THR A 238 -28.84 -8.72 -4.85
N PHE A 239 -27.75 -8.33 -4.19
CA PHE A 239 -27.06 -9.20 -3.26
C PHE A 239 -27.78 -9.29 -1.91
N ALA A 240 -28.40 -8.20 -1.45
CA ALA A 240 -29.26 -8.20 -0.27
C ALA A 240 -30.43 -9.19 -0.42
N GLY A 241 -31.08 -9.22 -1.59
CA GLY A 241 -32.09 -10.23 -1.92
C GLY A 241 -31.53 -11.65 -1.94
N ALA A 242 -30.36 -11.86 -2.56
CA ALA A 242 -29.68 -13.15 -2.57
C ALA A 242 -29.31 -13.64 -1.16
N LEU A 243 -28.84 -12.74 -0.28
CA LEU A 243 -28.55 -13.05 1.12
C LEU A 243 -29.78 -13.52 1.88
N GLY A 244 -30.93 -12.87 1.68
CA GLY A 244 -32.20 -13.31 2.26
C GLY A 244 -32.53 -14.77 1.91
N GLY A 245 -32.32 -15.16 0.64
CA GLY A 245 -32.51 -16.53 0.16
C GLY A 245 -31.48 -17.53 0.69
N ILE A 246 -30.17 -17.21 0.57
CA ILE A 246 -29.06 -18.09 0.98
C ILE A 246 -29.11 -18.37 2.49
N THR A 247 -29.59 -17.41 3.27
CA THR A 247 -29.64 -17.50 4.75
C THR A 247 -31.01 -17.90 5.30
N ALA A 248 -32.01 -18.18 4.46
CA ALA A 248 -33.40 -18.39 4.89
C ALA A 248 -33.58 -19.52 5.92
N GLY A 249 -32.70 -20.53 5.91
CA GLY A 249 -32.73 -21.64 6.87
C GLY A 249 -32.21 -21.32 8.27
N CYS A 250 -31.66 -20.12 8.50
CA CYS A 250 -31.08 -19.71 9.77
C CYS A 250 -31.93 -18.62 10.45
N ALA A 251 -32.30 -18.83 11.70
CA ALA A 251 -33.13 -17.87 12.46
C ALA A 251 -32.31 -16.72 13.07
N ASP A 252 -31.09 -16.98 13.56
CA ASP A 252 -30.20 -15.96 14.14
C ASP A 252 -29.27 -15.40 13.06
N ARG A 253 -29.66 -14.27 12.47
CA ARG A 253 -28.91 -13.60 11.41
C ARG A 253 -28.61 -12.17 11.82
N THR A 254 -27.34 -11.76 11.74
CA THR A 254 -26.90 -10.40 12.07
C THR A 254 -26.12 -9.82 10.89
N LEU A 255 -26.44 -8.58 10.52
CA LEU A 255 -25.68 -7.80 9.54
C LEU A 255 -25.15 -6.54 10.23
N VAL A 256 -23.83 -6.37 10.22
CA VAL A 256 -23.15 -5.13 10.62
C VAL A 256 -22.72 -4.41 9.35
N THR A 257 -23.19 -3.20 9.17
CA THR A 257 -22.92 -2.38 7.99
C THR A 257 -22.83 -0.90 8.38
N THR A 258 -23.04 0.01 7.44
CA THR A 258 -23.05 1.45 7.66
C THR A 258 -24.45 2.00 7.40
N LEU A 259 -24.83 3.05 8.12
CA LEU A 259 -26.12 3.72 7.90
C LEU A 259 -26.28 4.24 6.46
N PRO A 260 -25.26 4.85 5.82
CA PRO A 260 -25.35 5.25 4.40
C PRO A 260 -25.59 4.06 3.47
N ALA A 261 -24.94 2.91 3.67
CA ALA A 261 -25.16 1.74 2.83
C ALA A 261 -26.59 1.19 2.95
N MET A 262 -27.19 1.22 4.14
CA MET A 262 -28.58 0.82 4.34
C MET A 262 -29.57 1.78 3.69
N ARG A 263 -29.30 3.09 3.74
CA ARG A 263 -30.15 4.11 3.10
C ARG A 263 -30.17 3.98 1.58
N LYS A 264 -29.02 3.62 0.97
CA LYS A 264 -28.88 3.42 -0.48
C LYS A 264 -29.65 2.22 -1.03
N LEU A 265 -30.05 1.25 -0.19
CA LEU A 265 -30.87 0.13 -0.64
C LEU A 265 -32.30 0.59 -0.93
N GLY A 266 -32.85 0.10 -2.03
CA GLY A 266 -34.26 0.23 -2.37
C GLY A 266 -35.15 -0.67 -1.51
N ALA A 267 -36.47 -0.56 -1.74
CA ALA A 267 -37.47 -1.30 -0.95
C ALA A 267 -37.27 -2.83 -1.04
N GLU A 268 -36.94 -3.35 -2.22
CA GLU A 268 -36.70 -4.78 -2.43
C GLU A 268 -35.45 -5.28 -1.68
N GLY A 269 -34.33 -4.53 -1.75
CA GLY A 269 -33.12 -4.86 -1.02
C GLY A 269 -33.35 -4.88 0.49
N ARG A 270 -34.04 -3.87 1.02
CA ARG A 270 -34.42 -3.81 2.45
C ARG A 270 -35.34 -4.96 2.85
N ALA A 271 -36.31 -5.32 2.01
CA ALA A 271 -37.19 -6.46 2.25
C ALA A 271 -36.42 -7.79 2.33
N GLY A 272 -35.39 -7.96 1.47
CA GLY A 272 -34.47 -9.11 1.50
C GLY A 272 -33.71 -9.26 2.82
N LEU A 273 -33.52 -8.16 3.57
CA LEU A 273 -32.80 -8.13 4.84
C LEU A 273 -33.73 -8.12 6.08
N SER A 274 -35.06 -8.16 5.90
CA SER A 274 -36.04 -8.11 7.00
C SER A 274 -35.84 -9.16 8.10
N GLY A 275 -35.22 -10.29 7.76
CA GLY A 275 -34.90 -11.37 8.67
C GLY A 275 -33.59 -11.22 9.46
N PHE A 276 -32.87 -10.11 9.30
CA PHE A 276 -31.60 -9.84 9.95
C PHE A 276 -31.75 -8.85 11.12
N LYS A 277 -30.97 -9.05 12.18
CA LYS A 277 -30.63 -7.99 13.13
C LYS A 277 -29.67 -7.02 12.45
N LEU A 278 -30.11 -5.80 12.21
CA LEU A 278 -29.34 -4.76 11.54
C LEU A 278 -28.59 -3.90 12.55
N LEU A 279 -27.27 -3.83 12.38
CA LEU A 279 -26.36 -3.04 13.20
C LEU A 279 -25.53 -2.12 12.31
N SER A 280 -25.18 -0.94 12.83
CA SER A 280 -24.33 0.04 12.17
C SER A 280 -23.03 0.25 12.93
N LEU A 281 -21.97 0.41 12.16
CA LEU A 281 -20.75 1.12 12.57
C LEU A 281 -20.62 2.38 11.72
N ALA A 282 -19.66 3.24 12.06
CA ALA A 282 -19.35 4.43 11.26
C ALA A 282 -18.95 4.04 9.83
N ALA A 283 -19.27 4.89 8.86
CA ALA A 283 -18.85 4.68 7.48
C ALA A 283 -17.33 4.78 7.38
N PRO A 284 -16.68 4.01 6.47
CA PRO A 284 -15.25 4.14 6.27
C PRO A 284 -14.90 5.55 5.83
N SER A 285 -13.78 6.05 6.32
CA SER A 285 -13.20 7.31 5.88
C SER A 285 -12.92 7.24 4.36
N PRO A 286 -13.22 8.30 3.58
CA PRO A 286 -12.80 8.36 2.19
C PRO A 286 -11.29 8.14 2.08
N ASP A 287 -10.86 7.41 1.04
CA ASP A 287 -9.43 7.14 0.83
C ASP A 287 -8.64 8.47 0.75
N GLY A 288 -7.85 8.73 1.82
CA GLY A 288 -7.00 9.91 1.98
C GLY A 288 -7.65 11.15 2.58
N SER A 289 -8.77 11.01 3.29
CA SER A 289 -9.15 12.00 4.31
C SER A 289 -8.12 11.97 5.45
N GLU A 290 -7.68 13.14 5.91
CA GLU A 290 -6.79 13.25 7.07
C GLU A 290 -7.41 12.51 8.25
N ALA A 291 -6.69 11.52 8.81
CA ALA A 291 -6.95 11.14 10.18
C ALA A 291 -6.50 12.33 11.01
N ASP A 292 -7.42 13.02 11.70
CA ASP A 292 -7.08 14.14 12.57
C ASP A 292 -5.77 13.84 13.32
N GLU A 293 -4.76 14.69 13.12
CA GLU A 293 -3.55 14.68 13.93
C GLU A 293 -3.98 15.00 15.37
N VAL A 294 -4.36 13.98 16.12
CA VAL A 294 -4.40 14.09 17.58
C VAL A 294 -2.95 14.39 17.97
N PRO A 295 -2.64 15.55 18.57
CA PRO A 295 -1.28 15.87 18.95
C PRO A 295 -0.79 14.75 19.86
N ILE A 296 0.24 14.03 19.41
CA ILE A 296 1.01 13.16 20.29
C ILE A 296 1.70 14.13 21.25
N ASP A 297 1.18 14.23 22.47
CA ASP A 297 1.83 14.98 23.53
C ASP A 297 3.23 14.38 23.73
N THR A 298 4.25 15.10 23.26
CA THR A 298 5.67 14.72 23.23
C THR A 298 6.30 14.68 24.63
N THR A 299 5.56 14.23 25.65
CA THR A 299 6.05 14.12 27.03
C THR A 299 6.00 12.71 27.61
N CYS A 300 5.66 11.68 26.84
CA CYS A 300 5.80 10.30 27.32
C CYS A 300 7.22 9.77 27.11
N GLU A 301 7.97 9.70 28.20
CA GLU A 301 9.23 8.95 28.33
C GLU A 301 9.09 7.50 27.82
N PRO A 302 10.18 6.88 27.33
CA PRO A 302 10.12 5.56 26.71
C PRO A 302 9.65 4.53 27.74
N ALA A 303 8.52 3.89 27.44
CA ALA A 303 8.00 2.80 28.25
C ALA A 303 9.00 1.63 28.20
N THR A 304 9.55 1.29 29.36
CA THR A 304 10.30 0.06 29.59
C THR A 304 9.40 -1.14 29.40
N ASP A 305 9.94 -2.20 28.79
CA ASP A 305 9.33 -3.52 28.64
C ASP A 305 8.93 -4.09 30.01
N GLU A 306 7.67 -3.91 30.41
CA GLU A 306 6.86 -4.78 31.28
C GLU A 306 5.54 -4.03 31.60
N GLU A 307 4.40 -4.68 31.30
CA GLU A 307 3.02 -4.25 31.60
C GLU A 307 2.36 -3.21 30.65
N ASP A 308 1.92 -3.64 29.45
CA ASP A 308 0.79 -3.01 28.74
C ASP A 308 -0.28 -4.06 28.36
N GLU A 309 -0.74 -4.81 29.36
CA GLU A 309 -2.03 -5.50 29.26
C GLU A 309 -3.14 -4.53 29.69
N GLY A 310 -3.78 -3.84 28.74
CA GLY A 310 -5.16 -3.36 28.94
C GLY A 310 -5.48 -1.89 28.75
N ARG A 311 -4.76 -1.12 27.92
CA ARG A 311 -5.30 0.17 27.43
C ARG A 311 -6.11 -0.02 26.16
N ALA A 312 -7.38 0.37 26.23
CA ALA A 312 -8.32 0.38 25.11
C ALA A 312 -7.71 1.10 23.91
N GLY A 313 -7.52 0.37 22.80
CA GLY A 313 -7.06 0.92 21.54
C GLY A 313 -7.91 2.12 21.12
N THR A 314 -7.25 3.10 20.50
CA THR A 314 -7.88 4.28 19.91
C THR A 314 -9.12 3.89 19.10
N ALA A 315 -10.23 4.63 19.29
CA ALA A 315 -11.49 4.35 18.61
C ALA A 315 -11.28 4.32 17.08
N HIS A 316 -11.59 3.20 16.44
CA HIS A 316 -11.57 3.06 14.99
C HIS A 316 -12.52 4.09 14.34
N SER A 317 -12.11 4.70 13.22
CA SER A 317 -12.85 5.78 12.55
C SER A 317 -14.10 5.31 11.79
N GLY A 318 -14.10 4.08 11.28
CA GLY A 318 -15.14 3.55 10.40
C GLY A 318 -15.03 2.05 10.17
N LEU A 319 -16.04 1.42 9.56
CA LEU A 319 -16.05 0.00 9.20
C LEU A 319 -15.47 -0.19 7.80
N HIS A 320 -14.40 -0.98 7.69
CA HIS A 320 -13.87 -1.43 6.40
C HIS A 320 -13.75 -2.96 6.30
N ALA A 321 -13.94 -3.68 7.41
CA ALA A 321 -13.92 -5.14 7.46
C ALA A 321 -15.02 -5.81 6.61
N LYS A 322 -14.67 -6.90 5.92
CA LYS A 322 -15.55 -7.69 5.07
C LYS A 322 -15.46 -9.15 5.48
N LEU A 323 -16.55 -9.69 6.02
CA LEU A 323 -16.58 -11.01 6.61
C LEU A 323 -17.97 -11.64 6.53
N PHE A 324 -18.00 -12.92 6.18
CA PHE A 324 -19.19 -13.77 6.24
C PHE A 324 -18.90 -14.94 7.17
N ALA A 325 -19.64 -15.06 8.26
CA ALA A 325 -19.46 -16.08 9.28
C ALA A 325 -20.70 -16.95 9.46
N SER A 326 -20.45 -18.25 9.62
CA SER A 326 -21.43 -19.31 9.86
C SER A 326 -21.02 -20.05 11.13
N ILE A 327 -21.82 -19.93 12.20
CA ILE A 327 -21.52 -20.49 13.53
C ILE A 327 -22.41 -21.71 13.80
N THR A 328 -21.78 -22.83 14.16
CA THR A 328 -22.45 -24.09 14.54
C THR A 328 -21.81 -24.66 15.81
N GLY A 329 -22.52 -24.55 16.94
CA GLY A 329 -21.97 -24.97 18.23
C GLY A 329 -20.76 -24.13 18.63
N ASN A 330 -19.60 -24.76 18.75
CA ASN A 330 -18.33 -24.10 19.10
C ASN A 330 -17.36 -23.96 17.91
N ARG A 331 -17.89 -24.07 16.69
CA ARG A 331 -17.14 -23.91 15.44
C ARG A 331 -17.70 -22.74 14.64
N ILE A 332 -16.80 -22.01 13.99
CA ILE A 332 -17.13 -20.95 13.04
C ILE A 332 -16.43 -21.23 11.72
N ASP A 333 -17.16 -21.08 10.62
CA ASP A 333 -16.59 -21.05 9.27
C ASP A 333 -16.71 -19.60 8.76
N ILE A 334 -15.62 -19.08 8.22
CA ILE A 334 -15.44 -17.67 7.84
C ILE A 334 -14.99 -17.59 6.39
N VAL A 335 -15.61 -16.68 5.64
CA VAL A 335 -15.09 -16.17 4.38
C VAL A 335 -14.79 -14.69 4.55
N ALA A 336 -13.51 -14.31 4.40
CA ALA A 336 -13.04 -12.95 4.63
C ALA A 336 -12.00 -12.52 3.57
N GLY A 337 -11.88 -11.22 3.32
CA GLY A 337 -10.94 -10.68 2.34
C GLY A 337 -11.40 -9.34 1.78
N SER A 338 -11.27 -9.14 0.47
CA SER A 338 -11.59 -7.86 -0.17
C SER A 338 -13.05 -7.73 -0.64
N ALA A 339 -13.78 -8.84 -0.71
CA ALA A 339 -15.11 -8.92 -1.31
C ALA A 339 -16.21 -8.36 -0.40
N ASN A 340 -16.86 -7.26 -0.84
CA ASN A 340 -18.05 -6.72 -0.18
C ASN A 340 -19.28 -7.61 -0.41
N ALA A 341 -20.33 -7.40 0.39
CA ALA A 341 -21.67 -7.97 0.16
C ALA A 341 -22.41 -7.29 -1.00
N THR A 342 -21.84 -7.39 -2.21
CA THR A 342 -22.36 -6.83 -3.45
C THR A 342 -22.28 -7.85 -4.59
N ASP A 343 -23.18 -7.76 -5.56
CA ASP A 343 -23.19 -8.65 -6.72
C ASP A 343 -21.89 -8.56 -7.54
N ARG A 344 -21.31 -7.36 -7.66
CA ARG A 344 -20.06 -7.14 -8.40
C ARG A 344 -18.87 -7.94 -7.84
N ALA A 345 -18.83 -8.15 -6.52
CA ALA A 345 -17.78 -8.91 -5.87
C ALA A 345 -17.91 -10.43 -6.11
N TRP A 346 -19.15 -10.94 -6.17
CA TRP A 346 -19.47 -12.37 -6.22
C TRP A 346 -19.98 -12.87 -7.58
N SER A 347 -20.01 -12.02 -8.61
CA SER A 347 -20.38 -12.39 -9.99
C SER A 347 -19.18 -12.57 -10.92
N GLY A 348 -17.96 -12.42 -10.41
CA GLY A 348 -16.74 -12.45 -11.22
C GLY A 348 -16.48 -11.18 -12.04
N ARG A 349 -17.29 -10.12 -11.85
CA ARG A 349 -17.08 -8.83 -12.50
C ARG A 349 -15.83 -8.14 -11.96
N ASN A 350 -15.72 -8.02 -10.64
CA ASN A 350 -14.52 -7.49 -9.99
C ASN A 350 -13.47 -8.59 -9.82
N ALA A 351 -12.21 -8.18 -9.79
CA ALA A 351 -11.16 -8.99 -9.20
C ALA A 351 -11.19 -8.81 -7.69
N GLU A 352 -11.14 -9.90 -6.93
CA GLU A 352 -11.17 -9.89 -5.47
C GLU A 352 -10.36 -11.08 -4.95
N VAL A 353 -9.95 -10.98 -3.68
CA VAL A 353 -9.31 -12.08 -2.97
C VAL A 353 -10.14 -12.44 -1.74
N ALA A 354 -10.32 -13.73 -1.48
CA ALA A 354 -10.97 -14.22 -0.27
C ALA A 354 -10.28 -15.46 0.29
N ALA A 355 -10.16 -15.51 1.60
CA ALA A 355 -9.76 -16.69 2.36
C ALA A 355 -11.00 -17.39 2.91
N ARG A 356 -11.01 -18.72 2.81
CA ARG A 356 -11.99 -19.59 3.47
C ARG A 356 -11.29 -20.31 4.61
N LEU A 357 -11.77 -20.09 5.82
CA LEU A 357 -11.14 -20.61 7.03
C LEU A 357 -12.19 -21.06 8.05
N SER A 358 -11.76 -21.92 8.96
CA SER A 358 -12.54 -22.33 10.12
C SER A 358 -11.78 -22.08 11.40
N GLY A 359 -12.52 -21.79 12.46
CA GLY A 359 -12.00 -21.47 13.78
C GLY A 359 -12.88 -22.02 14.90
N GLY A 360 -12.50 -21.69 16.14
CA GLY A 360 -13.15 -22.12 17.35
C GLY A 360 -13.71 -20.96 18.17
N ALA A 361 -13.62 -21.10 19.49
CA ALA A 361 -14.17 -20.13 20.44
C ALA A 361 -13.53 -18.74 20.32
N ALA A 362 -12.22 -18.67 20.06
CA ALA A 362 -11.50 -17.40 19.95
C ALA A 362 -11.98 -16.57 18.75
N GLU A 363 -12.15 -17.19 17.59
CA GLU A 363 -12.68 -16.52 16.39
C GLU A 363 -14.16 -16.14 16.55
N ILE A 364 -14.96 -16.98 17.23
CA ILE A 364 -16.34 -16.64 17.60
C ILE A 364 -16.36 -15.40 18.50
N ASP A 365 -15.52 -15.35 19.53
CA ASP A 365 -15.43 -14.22 20.45
C ASP A 365 -15.03 -12.95 19.72
N GLY A 366 -14.03 -13.00 18.83
CA GLY A 366 -13.59 -11.86 18.03
C GLY A 366 -14.69 -11.29 17.14
N VAL A 367 -15.43 -12.15 16.43
CA VAL A 367 -16.58 -11.71 15.61
C VAL A 367 -17.69 -11.10 16.49
N LEU A 368 -17.97 -11.71 17.65
CA LEU A 368 -18.99 -11.21 18.57
C LEU A 368 -18.59 -9.90 19.25
N ALA A 369 -17.29 -9.65 19.46
CA ALA A 369 -16.79 -8.39 19.97
C ALA A 369 -17.07 -7.23 19.01
N VAL A 370 -16.80 -7.42 17.70
CA VAL A 370 -17.15 -6.44 16.65
C VAL A 370 -18.66 -6.21 16.57
N VAL A 371 -19.47 -7.27 16.70
CA VAL A 371 -20.94 -7.14 16.76
C VAL A 371 -21.37 -6.36 18.03
N GLY A 372 -20.66 -6.53 19.13
CA GLY A 372 -20.92 -5.86 20.40
C GLY A 372 -20.61 -4.37 20.41
N SER A 373 -19.70 -3.90 19.55
CA SER A 373 -19.36 -2.48 19.40
C SER A 373 -20.30 -1.72 18.45
N ALA A 374 -21.12 -2.44 17.67
CA ALA A 374 -22.05 -1.86 16.70
C ALA A 374 -23.39 -1.43 17.34
N THR A 375 -24.02 -0.41 16.76
CA THR A 375 -25.29 0.15 17.26
C THR A 375 -26.48 -0.38 16.45
N PRO A 376 -27.63 -0.72 17.08
CA PRO A 376 -28.82 -1.12 16.35
C PRO A 376 -29.33 -0.03 15.41
N ILE A 377 -29.72 -0.41 14.19
CA ILE A 377 -30.36 0.51 13.24
C ILE A 377 -31.87 0.53 13.54
N ALA A 378 -32.36 1.67 14.01
CA ALA A 378 -33.78 1.88 14.23
C ALA A 378 -34.51 2.06 12.88
N PRO A 379 -35.68 1.43 12.66
CA PRO A 379 -36.44 1.58 11.40
C PRO A 379 -36.72 3.04 11.03
N GLU A 380 -36.92 3.91 12.02
CA GLU A 380 -37.18 5.33 11.84
C GLU A 380 -35.98 6.07 11.21
N LEU A 381 -34.75 5.56 11.38
CA LEU A 381 -33.55 6.13 10.73
C LEU A 381 -33.46 5.79 9.23
N LEU A 382 -34.30 4.85 8.77
CA LEU A 382 -34.44 4.42 7.38
C LEU A 382 -35.66 5.09 6.71
N GLU A 383 -36.55 5.70 7.49
CA GLU A 383 -37.73 6.43 7.04
C GLU A 383 -37.50 7.95 7.15
N GLY A 384 -37.38 8.64 6.01
CA GLY A 384 -37.45 10.10 5.95
C GLY A 384 -36.17 10.85 6.34
N LEU A 385 -35.38 11.21 5.33
CA LEU A 385 -34.66 12.48 5.23
C LEU A 385 -34.84 12.97 3.78
N PRO A 386 -34.84 14.30 3.52
CA PRO A 386 -35.10 14.85 2.19
C PRO A 386 -34.12 14.28 1.18
N ASP A 387 -34.52 14.22 -0.10
CA ASP A 387 -33.67 13.85 -1.23
C ASP A 387 -32.25 14.45 -1.06
N GLU A 388 -31.32 13.67 -0.50
CA GLU A 388 -29.89 13.85 -0.70
C GLU A 388 -29.53 13.58 -2.19
N GLY A 389 -30.55 13.26 -3.01
CA GLY A 389 -30.45 12.98 -4.44
C GLY A 389 -29.77 14.07 -5.26
N GLU A 390 -29.86 15.35 -4.92
CA GLU A 390 -29.11 16.39 -5.65
C GLU A 390 -27.60 16.37 -5.33
N GLY A 391 -27.23 16.18 -4.06
CA GLY A 391 -25.83 16.05 -3.63
C GLY A 391 -25.21 14.74 -4.12
N GLU A 392 -25.89 13.63 -3.93
CA GLU A 392 -25.45 12.30 -4.38
C GLU A 392 -25.37 12.20 -5.91
N ALA A 393 -26.31 12.80 -6.65
CA ALA A 393 -26.23 12.82 -8.12
C ALA A 393 -25.03 13.64 -8.60
N SER A 394 -24.74 14.76 -7.93
CA SER A 394 -23.58 15.60 -8.24
C SER A 394 -22.26 14.89 -7.92
N GLU A 395 -22.16 14.21 -6.77
CA GLU A 395 -21.00 13.36 -6.42
C GLU A 395 -20.82 12.20 -7.40
N MET A 396 -21.91 11.52 -7.78
CA MET A 396 -21.90 10.46 -8.77
C MET A 396 -21.45 10.97 -10.14
N GLN A 397 -21.88 12.17 -10.53
CA GLN A 397 -21.44 12.80 -11.77
C GLN A 397 -19.94 13.12 -11.74
N LEU A 398 -19.44 13.64 -10.62
CA LEU A 398 -18.01 13.86 -10.41
C LEU A 398 -17.21 12.56 -10.56
N GLU A 399 -17.68 11.48 -9.95
CA GLU A 399 -17.01 10.18 -10.01
C GLU A 399 -17.08 9.56 -11.42
N GLN A 400 -18.19 9.75 -12.15
CA GLN A 400 -18.31 9.34 -13.55
C GLN A 400 -17.32 10.05 -14.47
N VAL A 401 -17.13 11.37 -14.28
CA VAL A 401 -16.12 12.13 -15.04
C VAL A 401 -14.72 11.63 -14.71
N ARG A 402 -14.43 11.35 -13.43
CA ARG A 402 -13.16 10.74 -13.03
C ARG A 402 -12.93 9.37 -13.69
N TRP A 403 -13.94 8.49 -13.72
CA TRP A 403 -13.83 7.18 -14.40
C TRP A 403 -13.52 7.32 -15.88
N MET A 404 -14.18 8.28 -16.55
CA MET A 404 -13.92 8.58 -17.96
C MET A 404 -12.47 9.03 -18.17
N LEU A 405 -11.96 9.93 -17.31
CA LEU A 405 -10.58 10.42 -17.38
C LEU A 405 -9.57 9.30 -17.12
N ALA A 406 -9.85 8.39 -16.18
CA ALA A 406 -8.99 7.25 -15.89
C ALA A 406 -8.92 6.24 -17.05
N ASP A 407 -10.00 6.01 -17.79
CA ASP A 407 -10.04 5.12 -18.96
C ASP A 407 -9.47 5.78 -20.24
N MET A 408 -9.19 7.08 -20.20
CA MET A 408 -8.70 7.81 -21.36
C MET A 408 -7.28 7.38 -21.76
N PRO A 409 -7.02 7.14 -23.06
CA PRO A 409 -5.68 6.86 -23.56
C PRO A 409 -4.87 8.16 -23.58
N LEU A 410 -4.07 8.33 -22.54
CA LEU A 410 -3.15 9.47 -22.39
C LEU A 410 -1.70 9.03 -22.62
N THR A 411 -0.89 9.94 -23.13
CA THR A 411 0.56 9.77 -23.32
C THR A 411 1.29 11.03 -22.83
N LEU A 412 2.39 10.85 -22.12
CA LEU A 412 3.34 11.92 -21.81
C LEU A 412 4.41 11.99 -22.90
N ARG A 413 4.43 13.08 -23.66
CA ARG A 413 5.51 13.42 -24.57
C ARG A 413 6.62 14.11 -23.80
N ARG A 414 7.84 13.60 -23.95
CA ARG A 414 9.06 14.22 -23.42
C ARG A 414 9.95 14.68 -24.57
N ASP A 415 10.39 15.94 -24.52
CA ASP A 415 11.45 16.47 -25.37
C ASP A 415 12.54 17.08 -24.47
N GLY A 416 13.53 16.25 -24.12
CA GLY A 416 14.54 16.59 -23.12
C GLY A 416 13.93 16.85 -21.75
N LYS A 417 13.86 18.13 -21.36
CA LYS A 417 13.24 18.61 -20.11
C LYS A 417 11.78 19.03 -20.29
N LEU A 418 11.28 19.20 -21.52
CA LEU A 418 9.91 19.66 -21.76
C LEU A 418 8.93 18.49 -21.73
N PHE A 419 7.84 18.65 -20.99
CA PHE A 419 6.78 17.66 -20.86
C PHE A 419 5.46 18.20 -21.41
N THR A 420 4.76 17.36 -22.16
CA THR A 420 3.40 17.63 -22.64
C THR A 420 2.56 16.38 -22.43
N ILE A 421 1.38 16.53 -21.82
CA ILE A 421 0.40 15.45 -21.78
C ILE A 421 -0.51 15.55 -23.01
N GLU A 422 -0.74 14.43 -23.68
CA GLU A 422 -1.55 14.33 -24.89
C GLU A 422 -2.58 13.21 -24.72
N GLY A 423 -3.82 13.48 -25.12
CA GLY A 423 -4.85 12.47 -25.31
C GLY A 423 -5.18 12.28 -26.79
N GLU A 424 -5.63 11.09 -27.18
CA GLU A 424 -6.15 10.87 -28.54
C GLU A 424 -7.34 11.79 -28.87
N GLN A 425 -8.10 12.15 -27.84
CA GLN A 425 -9.26 13.03 -27.90
C GLN A 425 -9.14 14.09 -26.80
N ALA A 426 -9.99 15.11 -26.83
CA ALA A 426 -10.07 16.06 -25.73
C ALA A 426 -10.96 15.49 -24.62
N PRO A 427 -10.69 15.76 -23.33
CA PRO A 427 -11.55 15.32 -22.25
C PRO A 427 -12.94 15.97 -22.39
N THR A 428 -13.99 15.15 -22.28
CA THR A 428 -15.38 15.64 -22.33
C THR A 428 -15.82 16.06 -20.94
N LEU A 429 -15.73 17.36 -20.66
CA LEU A 429 -16.04 17.91 -19.35
C LEU A 429 -17.42 18.61 -19.36
N PRO A 430 -18.25 18.44 -18.31
CA PRO A 430 -19.42 19.28 -18.07
C PRO A 430 -19.03 20.77 -18.00
N ALA A 431 -19.93 21.67 -18.36
CA ALA A 431 -19.67 23.12 -18.35
C ALA A 431 -19.32 23.67 -16.94
N SER A 432 -19.78 22.99 -15.88
CA SER A 432 -19.48 23.31 -14.48
C SER A 432 -18.16 22.73 -13.97
N ALA A 433 -17.49 21.89 -14.79
CA ALA A 433 -16.29 21.18 -14.38
C ALA A 433 -15.01 21.89 -14.85
N ARG A 434 -14.01 21.93 -13.97
CA ARG A 434 -12.66 22.41 -14.26
C ARG A 434 -11.68 21.29 -13.96
N LEU A 435 -10.80 20.99 -14.91
CA LEU A 435 -9.77 19.98 -14.78
C LEU A 435 -8.40 20.66 -14.75
N GLU A 436 -7.60 20.33 -13.76
CA GLU A 436 -6.19 20.69 -13.69
C GLU A 436 -5.34 19.42 -13.78
N VAL A 437 -4.19 19.51 -14.45
CA VAL A 437 -3.28 18.40 -14.67
C VAL A 437 -1.83 18.84 -14.48
N GLY A 438 -1.02 17.99 -13.88
CA GLY A 438 0.42 18.23 -13.72
C GLY A 438 1.17 16.92 -13.52
N LEU A 439 2.49 16.93 -13.67
CA LEU A 439 3.28 15.82 -13.12
C LEU A 439 3.14 15.83 -11.59
N ALA A 440 3.20 14.66 -10.95
CA ALA A 440 3.08 14.55 -9.49
C ALA A 440 4.07 15.45 -8.72
N THR A 441 5.24 15.72 -9.31
CA THR A 441 6.31 16.54 -8.73
C THR A 441 6.27 18.02 -9.11
N MET A 442 5.33 18.43 -9.97
CA MET A 442 5.30 19.77 -10.55
C MET A 442 3.98 20.49 -10.24
N VAL A 443 3.90 21.75 -10.65
CA VAL A 443 2.66 22.54 -10.55
C VAL A 443 1.61 22.02 -11.54
N MET A 444 0.34 22.25 -11.22
CA MET A 444 -0.77 21.90 -12.09
C MET A 444 -1.08 23.02 -13.08
N HIS A 445 -1.57 22.62 -14.25
CA HIS A 445 -1.98 23.48 -15.34
C HIS A 445 -3.45 23.21 -15.68
N PRO A 446 -4.25 24.23 -16.00
CA PRO A 446 -5.63 24.03 -16.42
C PRO A 446 -5.66 23.26 -17.75
N TRP A 447 -6.52 22.23 -17.82
CA TRP A 447 -6.81 21.52 -19.06
C TRP A 447 -8.09 22.10 -19.66
N GLU A 448 -7.90 23.02 -20.61
CA GLU A 448 -9.01 23.70 -21.28
C GLU A 448 -9.92 22.72 -22.05
N GLY A 449 -11.23 22.95 -21.97
CA GLY A 449 -12.22 22.14 -22.67
C GLY A 449 -11.98 22.14 -24.18
N GLY A 450 -11.90 20.94 -24.77
CA GLY A 450 -11.63 20.77 -26.20
C GLY A 450 -10.15 20.73 -26.58
N ALA A 451 -9.22 21.02 -25.67
CA ALA A 451 -7.78 20.84 -25.92
C ALA A 451 -7.40 19.36 -25.82
N ARG A 452 -6.62 18.86 -26.78
CA ARG A 452 -6.09 17.49 -26.76
C ARG A 452 -4.77 17.36 -26.01
N SER A 453 -4.08 18.47 -25.78
CA SER A 453 -2.74 18.49 -25.20
C SER A 453 -2.58 19.65 -24.23
N VAL A 454 -1.81 19.44 -23.16
CA VAL A 454 -1.43 20.47 -22.19
C VAL A 454 0.07 20.43 -22.00
N ALA A 455 0.73 21.57 -22.20
CA ALA A 455 2.16 21.71 -21.90
C ALA A 455 2.35 21.81 -20.38
N LEU A 456 3.15 20.89 -19.82
CA LEU A 456 3.46 20.82 -18.39
C LEU A 456 4.75 21.57 -18.01
N GLY A 457 5.45 22.11 -19.01
CA GLY A 457 6.66 22.91 -18.84
C GLY A 457 7.95 22.09 -18.72
N GLU A 458 9.00 22.75 -18.23
CA GLU A 458 10.31 22.14 -18.04
C GLU A 458 10.43 21.44 -16.68
N VAL A 459 10.96 20.21 -16.71
CA VAL A 459 11.05 19.32 -15.55
C VAL A 459 12.50 18.85 -15.40
N PRO A 460 13.18 19.19 -14.29
CA PRO A 460 14.52 18.70 -13.98
C PRO A 460 14.54 17.17 -13.93
N LEU A 461 15.66 16.56 -14.36
CA LEU A 461 15.81 15.09 -14.44
C LEU A 461 15.39 14.40 -13.12
N SER A 462 15.82 14.93 -11.97
CA SER A 462 15.50 14.40 -10.64
C SER A 462 14.01 14.39 -10.26
N LEU A 463 13.17 15.14 -10.98
CA LEU A 463 11.73 15.26 -10.74
C LEU A 463 10.90 14.59 -11.83
N GLN A 464 11.54 14.02 -12.86
CA GLN A 464 10.82 13.34 -13.93
C GLN A 464 10.17 12.06 -13.39
N THR A 465 8.90 11.90 -13.74
CA THR A 465 8.08 10.76 -13.36
C THR A 465 6.98 10.57 -14.38
N ASP A 466 6.47 9.35 -14.50
CA ASP A 466 5.26 9.07 -15.27
C ASP A 466 3.96 9.14 -14.44
N LEU A 467 4.07 9.47 -13.15
CA LEU A 467 2.93 9.77 -12.30
C LEU A 467 2.41 11.18 -12.60
N VAL A 468 1.16 11.25 -13.02
CA VAL A 468 0.44 12.49 -13.32
C VAL A 468 -0.64 12.69 -12.28
N GLN A 469 -0.69 13.89 -11.71
CA GLN A 469 -1.76 14.32 -10.80
C GLN A 469 -2.86 15.04 -11.58
N PHE A 470 -4.09 14.75 -11.18
CA PHE A 470 -5.31 15.34 -11.72
C PHE A 470 -6.11 15.93 -10.57
N ARG A 471 -6.71 17.09 -10.82
CA ARG A 471 -7.66 17.72 -9.90
C ARG A 471 -8.91 18.14 -10.67
N LEU A 472 -10.05 17.62 -10.23
CA LEU A 472 -11.36 17.90 -10.80
C LEU A 472 -12.19 18.68 -9.80
N VAL A 473 -12.65 19.86 -10.22
CA VAL A 473 -13.57 20.71 -9.45
C VAL A 473 -14.89 20.80 -10.21
N MET A 474 -16.02 20.58 -9.54
CA MET A 474 -17.35 20.62 -10.16
C MET A 474 -18.34 21.32 -9.24
N GLY A 475 -18.77 22.54 -9.61
CA GLY A 475 -19.66 23.35 -8.78
C GLY A 475 -19.11 23.58 -7.37
N ASP A 476 -19.94 23.37 -6.35
CA ASP A 476 -19.60 23.53 -4.93
C ASP A 476 -19.13 22.22 -4.26
N LEU A 477 -18.93 21.15 -5.03
CA LEU A 477 -18.46 19.86 -4.50
C LEU A 477 -16.99 19.95 -4.05
N PRO A 478 -16.60 19.14 -3.04
CA PRO A 478 -15.19 18.93 -2.73
C PRO A 478 -14.40 18.50 -3.97
N ALA A 479 -13.23 19.11 -4.17
CA ALA A 479 -12.38 18.80 -5.31
C ALA A 479 -11.86 17.36 -5.23
N ALA A 480 -12.04 16.59 -6.30
CA ALA A 480 -11.46 15.25 -6.40
C ALA A 480 -10.03 15.34 -6.93
N SER A 481 -9.06 14.84 -6.17
CA SER A 481 -7.66 14.77 -6.58
C SER A 481 -7.16 13.34 -6.57
N TRP A 482 -6.45 12.94 -7.62
CA TRP A 482 -5.86 11.61 -7.73
C TRP A 482 -4.61 11.65 -8.60
N MET A 483 -3.85 10.56 -8.59
CA MET A 483 -2.76 10.31 -9.52
C MET A 483 -3.01 9.04 -10.30
N MET A 484 -2.38 8.96 -11.48
CA MET A 484 -2.23 7.73 -12.25
C MET A 484 -0.94 7.78 -13.08
N ARG A 485 -0.46 6.61 -13.47
CA ARG A 485 0.65 6.47 -14.41
C ARG A 485 0.15 6.72 -15.83
N VAL A 486 0.86 7.60 -16.52
CA VAL A 486 0.61 7.90 -17.94
C VAL A 486 1.83 7.48 -18.74
N PRO A 487 1.70 6.55 -19.71
CA PRO A 487 2.83 6.09 -20.52
C PRO A 487 3.65 7.24 -21.10
N ILE A 488 4.96 7.23 -20.89
CA ILE A 488 5.88 8.27 -21.33
C ILE A 488 6.67 7.87 -22.57
N SER A 489 6.85 8.80 -23.51
CA SER A 489 7.64 8.62 -24.73
C SER A 489 8.49 9.86 -25.05
N PRO A 490 9.82 9.71 -25.23
CA PRO A 490 10.63 8.52 -24.94
C PRO A 490 10.70 8.23 -23.43
N MET A 491 11.09 7.00 -23.08
CA MET A 491 11.25 6.57 -21.68
C MET A 491 12.19 7.51 -20.90
N ILE A 492 11.94 7.62 -19.60
CA ILE A 492 12.84 8.34 -18.67
C ILE A 492 14.18 7.59 -18.63
N GLU A 493 15.26 8.36 -18.61
CA GLU A 493 16.63 7.82 -18.55
C GLU A 493 16.91 7.15 -17.20
N GLY A 494 17.78 6.13 -17.19
CA GLY A 494 18.12 5.36 -15.99
C GLY A 494 18.83 6.16 -14.89
N ASP A 495 19.40 7.31 -15.24
CA ASP A 495 20.10 8.21 -14.31
C ASP A 495 19.13 9.09 -13.49
N ARG A 496 17.83 9.07 -13.81
CA ARG A 496 16.80 9.81 -13.07
C ARG A 496 16.75 9.43 -11.60
N ASP A 497 16.78 8.14 -11.29
CA ASP A 497 16.67 7.65 -9.92
C ASP A 497 17.86 8.14 -9.08
N SER A 498 19.06 8.09 -9.68
CA SER A 498 20.28 8.61 -9.07
C SER A 498 20.18 10.12 -8.84
N ALA A 499 19.76 10.89 -9.84
CA ALA A 499 19.56 12.34 -9.69
C ALA A 499 18.48 12.68 -8.63
N ALA A 500 17.42 11.88 -8.52
CA ALA A 500 16.34 12.07 -7.55
C ALA A 500 16.81 11.82 -6.11
N ILE A 501 17.48 10.69 -5.86
CA ILE A 501 18.08 10.35 -4.56
C ILE A 501 19.13 11.39 -4.17
N SER A 502 19.97 11.82 -5.11
CA SER A 502 20.99 12.84 -4.86
C SER A 502 20.45 14.23 -4.54
N ARG A 503 19.30 14.60 -5.10
CA ARG A 503 18.58 15.84 -4.73
C ARG A 503 17.90 15.71 -3.35
N PHE A 504 17.56 14.48 -2.97
CA PHE A 504 16.83 14.15 -1.76
C PHE A 504 17.73 14.11 -0.53
N LEU A 505 18.91 13.48 -0.66
CA LEU A 505 19.94 13.40 0.38
C LEU A 505 20.73 14.71 0.48
N SER A 506 21.16 15.08 1.69
CA SER A 506 22.24 16.05 1.85
C SER A 506 23.61 15.41 1.55
N VAL A 507 24.69 16.19 1.41
CA VAL A 507 26.05 15.62 1.29
C VAL A 507 26.39 14.75 2.50
N ALA A 508 26.00 15.20 3.70
CA ALA A 508 26.16 14.41 4.93
C ALA A 508 25.32 13.12 4.89
N GLY A 509 24.08 13.19 4.38
CA GLY A 509 23.21 12.02 4.20
C GLY A 509 23.77 11.01 3.20
N LEU A 510 24.36 11.49 2.10
CA LEU A 510 25.05 10.63 1.13
C LEU A 510 26.27 9.95 1.75
N GLN A 511 27.08 10.68 2.54
CA GLN A 511 28.22 10.10 3.25
C GLN A 511 27.79 9.08 4.32
N SER A 512 26.72 9.35 5.07
CA SER A 512 26.14 8.41 6.03
C SER A 512 25.66 7.14 5.32
N TRP A 513 24.91 7.30 4.23
CA TRP A 513 24.42 6.18 3.44
C TRP A 513 25.56 5.32 2.87
N LEU A 514 26.62 5.95 2.35
CA LEU A 514 27.82 5.25 1.90
C LEU A 514 28.50 4.48 3.05
N ARG A 515 28.60 5.08 4.24
CA ARG A 515 29.19 4.45 5.42
C ARG A 515 28.38 3.24 5.87
N GLU A 516 27.06 3.37 5.92
CA GLU A 516 26.13 2.27 6.24
C GLU A 516 26.26 1.11 5.24
N MET A 517 26.48 1.40 3.95
CA MET A 517 26.72 0.36 2.94
C MET A 517 28.04 -0.40 3.18
N LEU A 518 29.07 0.27 3.72
CA LEU A 518 30.36 -0.35 4.07
C LEU A 518 30.30 -1.14 5.38
N GLU A 519 29.67 -0.58 6.41
CA GLU A 519 29.69 -1.13 7.77
C GLU A 519 28.64 -2.24 7.97
N GLY A 520 27.55 -2.21 7.20
CA GLY A 520 26.45 -3.16 7.28
C GLY A 520 25.48 -2.91 8.44
N GLU A 521 25.78 -1.95 9.33
CA GLU A 521 24.96 -1.56 10.47
C GLU A 521 24.39 -0.16 10.26
N ALA A 522 23.13 0.05 10.67
CA ALA A 522 22.49 1.35 10.63
C ALA A 522 23.00 2.21 11.80
N GLY A 523 23.78 3.24 11.49
CA GLY A 523 23.97 4.34 12.41
C GLY A 523 22.66 5.08 12.61
N ALA A 524 22.44 5.69 13.78
CA ALA A 524 21.33 6.62 13.95
C ALA A 524 21.57 7.84 13.05
N GLY A 525 21.01 7.81 11.84
CA GLY A 525 21.14 8.91 10.88
C GLY A 525 20.64 10.21 11.49
N ALA A 526 21.43 11.27 11.36
CA ALA A 526 21.14 12.61 11.86
C ALA A 526 20.20 13.42 10.94
N GLU A 527 19.65 12.80 9.89
CA GLU A 527 18.74 13.46 8.94
C GLU A 527 17.28 13.37 9.37
N ASP A 528 16.51 14.40 8.98
CA ASP A 528 15.05 14.43 9.13
C ASP A 528 14.37 13.23 8.44
N ASP A 529 13.17 12.91 8.88
CA ASP A 529 12.35 11.85 8.29
C ASP A 529 12.06 12.12 6.80
N TRP A 530 11.95 11.02 6.03
CA TRP A 530 11.83 11.04 4.56
C TRP A 530 10.52 11.68 4.05
N ASP A 531 9.48 11.71 4.89
CA ASP A 531 8.12 12.18 4.63
C ASP A 531 7.86 13.62 5.09
N VAL A 532 8.83 14.29 5.74
CA VAL A 532 8.69 15.66 6.29
C VAL A 532 9.36 16.73 5.42
N GLU A 533 8.72 17.90 5.28
CA GLU A 533 9.39 19.11 4.77
C GLU A 533 10.09 19.88 5.91
N PRO A 534 11.33 20.37 5.71
CA PRO A 534 11.96 21.23 6.69
C PRO A 534 11.19 22.55 6.79
N VAL A 535 10.75 22.90 8.00
CA VAL A 535 10.08 24.19 8.27
C VAL A 535 11.03 25.33 7.92
N CYS A 536 10.60 26.19 6.99
CA CYS A 536 11.33 27.39 6.62
C CYS A 536 11.44 28.31 7.85
N GLY A 537 12.62 28.33 8.49
CA GLY A 537 12.88 29.14 9.69
C GLY A 537 13.41 28.40 10.92
N ALA A 538 13.54 27.06 10.89
CA ALA A 538 14.32 26.39 11.92
C ALA A 538 15.79 26.78 11.76
N ARG A 539 16.37 27.43 12.78
CA ARG A 539 17.82 27.69 12.86
C ARG A 539 18.55 26.39 12.53
N ARG A 540 19.18 26.32 11.35
CA ARG A 540 20.24 25.35 11.06
C ARG A 540 21.17 25.41 12.26
N ARG A 541 21.24 24.33 13.05
CA ARG A 541 22.29 24.18 14.04
C ARG A 541 23.59 24.21 13.24
N GLU A 542 24.31 25.31 13.40
CA GLU A 542 25.59 25.54 12.74
C GLU A 542 26.56 24.40 13.07
N SER A 543 27.18 23.91 12.02
CA SER A 543 28.46 23.19 11.96
C SER A 543 28.74 22.18 13.08
N TRP A 544 28.55 20.90 12.77
CA TRP A 544 29.42 19.87 13.30
C TRP A 544 30.53 19.63 12.28
N LYS A 545 31.76 19.80 12.75
CA LYS A 545 33.02 19.69 12.00
C LYS A 545 33.09 18.33 11.30
N HIS A 546 33.71 18.31 10.12
CA HIS A 546 34.05 17.13 9.32
C HIS A 546 34.25 15.84 10.15
N ASP A 547 33.26 14.95 10.12
CA ASP A 547 33.45 13.50 10.19
C ASP A 547 33.25 12.98 8.77
N GLY A 548 34.19 13.32 7.88
CA GLY A 548 34.17 12.83 6.51
C GLY A 548 34.15 11.31 6.48
N PHE A 549 33.64 10.74 5.39
CA PHE A 549 33.83 9.35 5.02
C PHE A 549 35.34 9.04 5.06
N ALA A 550 35.80 8.39 6.12
CA ALA A 550 37.22 8.38 6.49
C ALA A 550 37.93 7.20 5.81
N LEU A 551 39.22 7.33 5.52
CA LEU A 551 40.02 6.23 4.96
C LEU A 551 39.95 4.99 5.86
N GLU A 552 39.82 5.22 7.16
CA GLU A 552 39.60 4.25 8.22
C GLU A 552 38.34 3.41 8.00
N ASP A 553 37.23 4.00 7.56
CA ASP A 553 35.96 3.31 7.27
C ASP A 553 36.17 2.32 6.10
N ILE A 554 36.86 2.79 5.06
CA ILE A 554 37.19 2.01 3.85
C ILE A 554 38.13 0.85 4.19
N LEU A 555 39.18 1.11 4.97
CA LEU A 555 40.14 0.09 5.39
C LEU A 555 39.52 -0.96 6.31
N THR A 556 38.61 -0.54 7.20
CA THR A 556 37.86 -1.44 8.08
C THR A 556 36.93 -2.34 7.29
N ALA A 557 36.20 -1.78 6.32
CA ALA A 557 35.35 -2.54 5.41
C ALA A 557 36.17 -3.52 4.56
N TRP A 558 37.33 -3.10 4.05
CA TRP A 558 38.26 -3.98 3.34
C TRP A 558 38.74 -5.15 4.20
N ALA A 559 39.12 -4.89 5.46
CA ALA A 559 39.55 -5.94 6.37
C ALA A 559 38.41 -6.94 6.67
N LYS A 560 37.18 -6.45 6.86
CA LYS A 560 35.97 -7.31 7.01
C LYS A 560 35.70 -8.13 5.75
N GLU A 561 35.79 -7.54 4.57
CA GLU A 561 35.59 -8.18 3.27
C GLU A 561 36.58 -9.34 3.03
N GLN A 562 37.85 -9.15 3.40
CA GLN A 562 38.86 -10.23 3.37
C GLN A 562 38.53 -11.40 4.32
N MET A 563 37.89 -11.12 5.46
CA MET A 563 37.53 -12.15 6.45
C MET A 563 36.19 -12.84 6.17
N GLN A 564 35.21 -12.10 5.65
CA GLN A 564 33.81 -12.54 5.53
C GLN A 564 33.36 -12.78 4.08
N LYS A 565 34.22 -12.51 3.08
CA LYS A 565 33.91 -12.63 1.64
C LYS A 565 32.64 -11.87 1.22
N THR A 566 32.47 -10.67 1.74
CA THR A 566 31.40 -9.75 1.31
C THR A 566 31.82 -8.98 0.06
N ASP A 567 30.92 -8.54 -0.81
CA ASP A 567 31.24 -7.62 -1.92
C ASP A 567 30.86 -6.17 -1.55
N ALA A 568 31.25 -5.72 -0.35
CA ALA A 568 30.84 -4.40 0.16
C ALA A 568 31.52 -3.27 -0.60
N LEU A 569 32.83 -3.35 -0.80
CA LEU A 569 33.60 -2.31 -1.49
C LEU A 569 33.21 -2.16 -2.95
N LYS A 570 32.98 -3.26 -3.68
CA LYS A 570 32.52 -3.22 -5.07
C LYS A 570 31.15 -2.56 -5.21
N ARG A 571 30.23 -2.81 -4.27
CA ARG A 571 28.91 -2.19 -4.25
C ARG A 571 29.00 -0.69 -4.02
N VAL A 572 29.83 -0.26 -3.07
CA VAL A 572 30.07 1.16 -2.80
C VAL A 572 30.77 1.84 -3.98
N ASP A 573 31.71 1.17 -4.66
CA ASP A 573 32.38 1.73 -5.84
C ASP A 573 31.39 2.01 -6.99
N ALA A 574 30.58 1.01 -7.33
CA ALA A 574 29.55 1.16 -8.36
C ALA A 574 28.53 2.27 -8.01
N MET A 575 28.21 2.42 -6.72
CA MET A 575 27.30 3.45 -6.25
C MET A 575 27.96 4.84 -6.28
N LEU A 576 29.19 4.98 -5.78
CA LEU A 576 29.88 6.25 -5.75
C LEU A 576 30.09 6.81 -7.16
N ASP A 577 30.52 5.97 -8.11
CA ASP A 577 30.65 6.37 -9.52
C ASP A 577 29.29 6.80 -10.11
N ARG A 578 28.19 6.08 -9.82
CA ARG A 578 26.86 6.40 -10.35
C ARG A 578 26.27 7.68 -9.74
N TYR A 579 26.27 7.79 -8.42
CA TYR A 579 25.59 8.87 -7.71
C TYR A 579 26.43 10.15 -7.68
N VAL A 580 27.72 10.09 -7.34
CA VAL A 580 28.54 11.31 -7.27
C VAL A 580 28.66 11.96 -8.66
N ALA A 581 28.79 11.16 -9.72
CA ALA A 581 28.76 11.69 -11.09
C ALA A 581 27.41 12.34 -11.42
N ALA A 582 26.29 11.68 -11.08
CA ALA A 582 24.95 12.24 -11.29
C ALA A 582 24.72 13.54 -10.49
N VAL A 583 25.19 13.61 -9.23
CA VAL A 583 25.10 14.81 -8.38
C VAL A 583 25.88 15.96 -8.99
N LEU A 584 27.11 15.70 -9.44
CA LEU A 584 27.97 16.72 -10.02
C LEU A 584 27.45 17.18 -11.40
N ALA A 585 26.84 16.28 -12.18
CA ALA A 585 26.29 16.57 -13.51
C ALA A 585 24.94 17.33 -13.45
N HIS A 586 24.08 17.03 -12.48
CA HIS A 586 22.70 17.55 -12.38
C HIS A 586 22.47 18.45 -11.16
N GLY A 587 23.55 18.83 -10.49
CA GLY A 587 23.55 19.60 -9.25
C GLY A 587 23.29 21.09 -9.42
N GLU A 588 22.16 21.48 -10.01
CA GLU A 588 21.76 22.90 -10.18
C GLU A 588 21.60 23.63 -8.82
N HIS A 589 21.42 22.89 -7.72
CA HIS A 589 21.19 23.44 -6.37
C HIS A 589 22.31 23.18 -5.35
N LEU A 590 23.42 22.54 -5.71
CA LEU A 590 24.51 22.33 -4.75
C LEU A 590 25.29 23.62 -4.51
N SER A 591 25.64 23.86 -3.24
CA SER A 591 26.54 24.95 -2.89
C SER A 591 27.96 24.68 -3.43
N LYS A 592 28.79 25.72 -3.50
CA LYS A 592 30.20 25.56 -3.91
C LYS A 592 30.98 24.66 -2.95
N GLU A 593 30.63 24.69 -1.67
CA GLU A 593 31.23 23.89 -0.61
C GLU A 593 30.86 22.41 -0.77
N ASP A 594 29.58 22.11 -0.96
CA ASP A 594 29.10 20.75 -1.21
C ASP A 594 29.77 20.10 -2.44
N ARG A 595 29.96 20.89 -3.52
CA ARG A 595 30.67 20.42 -4.72
C ARG A 595 32.14 20.13 -4.47
N ALA A 596 32.79 20.86 -3.57
CA ALA A 596 34.18 20.60 -3.20
C ALA A 596 34.29 19.33 -2.36
N ASP A 597 33.38 19.14 -1.40
CA ASP A 597 33.34 17.94 -0.55
C ASP A 597 33.10 16.67 -1.36
N LEU A 598 32.18 16.69 -2.33
CA LEU A 598 31.93 15.55 -3.21
C LEU A 598 33.14 15.20 -4.09
N ARG A 599 33.89 16.21 -4.56
CA ARG A 599 35.13 15.98 -5.31
C ARG A 599 36.22 15.39 -4.43
N ALA A 600 36.38 15.89 -3.21
CA ALA A 600 37.34 15.35 -2.24
C ALA A 600 37.01 13.88 -1.89
N LEU A 601 35.73 13.55 -1.74
CA LEU A 601 35.26 12.18 -1.57
C LEU A 601 35.64 11.29 -2.78
N GLN A 602 35.40 11.78 -4.00
CA GLN A 602 35.73 11.06 -5.23
C GLN A 602 37.24 10.82 -5.39
N GLU A 603 38.08 11.81 -5.05
CA GLU A 603 39.54 11.67 -5.05
C GLU A 603 40.00 10.64 -4.02
N THR A 604 39.50 10.71 -2.79
CA THR A 604 39.85 9.78 -1.71
C THR A 604 39.44 8.34 -2.06
N TRP A 605 38.24 8.16 -2.59
CA TRP A 605 37.76 6.86 -3.05
C TRP A 605 38.55 6.34 -4.25
N GLY A 606 38.92 7.21 -5.20
CA GLY A 606 39.73 6.84 -6.35
C GLY A 606 41.08 6.23 -5.95
N VAL A 607 41.76 6.81 -4.95
CA VAL A 607 42.99 6.25 -4.39
C VAL A 607 42.73 4.89 -3.73
N ALA A 608 41.67 4.78 -2.92
CA ALA A 608 41.33 3.52 -2.26
C ALA A 608 41.01 2.41 -3.27
N ARG A 609 40.24 2.70 -4.33
CA ARG A 609 39.93 1.77 -5.42
C ARG A 609 41.18 1.25 -6.10
N ASP A 610 42.11 2.13 -6.46
CA ASP A 610 43.32 1.74 -7.15
C ASP A 610 44.24 0.84 -6.31
N VAL A 611 44.20 0.98 -4.98
CA VAL A 611 45.04 0.22 -4.06
C VAL A 611 44.36 -1.08 -3.59
N LEU A 612 43.05 -1.05 -3.33
CA LEU A 612 42.32 -2.10 -2.62
C LEU A 612 41.44 -2.99 -3.52
N LEU A 613 40.98 -2.50 -4.68
CA LEU A 613 40.08 -3.22 -5.60
C LEU A 613 40.77 -3.74 -6.88
N LYS A 614 41.93 -3.18 -7.27
CA LYS A 614 42.70 -3.59 -8.46
C LYS A 614 43.76 -4.67 -8.20
N LYS A 615 43.85 -5.19 -6.98
CA LYS A 615 44.64 -6.38 -6.61
C LYS A 615 43.70 -7.51 -6.24
#